data_AF-A0A1I1AIR1-F1
#
_entry.id   AF-A0A1I1AIR1-F1
#
_cell.length_a   1.000
_cell.length_b   1.000
_cell.length_c   1.000
_cell.angle_alpha   90.00
_cell.angle_beta   90.00
_cell.angle_gamma   90.00
#
_symmetry.space_group_name_H-M   'P 1'
#
loop_
_entity.id
_entity.type
_entity.pdbx_description
1 polymer ?
#
loop_
_entity_poly.entity_id
_entity_poly.type
_entity_poly.pdbx_seq_one_letter_code
_entity_poly.pdbx_strand_id
1 'polypeptide(L)'
;MNTDIYQQLLTETEDLLYRVRIYDRDMVHTDEIIEMDRTHEMISSLRWMGESEMFRTKAIEKLIRMRHRLMTMMEDLLFTA
;
A
#
# COMPACT_ATOMS: atom_id res chain seq x y z
N MET A 1 -6.41 4.71 -23.22
CA MET A 1 -6.21 3.35 -22.68
C MET A 1 -6.44 3.43 -21.19
N ASN A 2 -7.48 2.79 -20.66
CA ASN A 2 -7.79 2.79 -19.24
C ASN A 2 -6.79 1.85 -18.58
N THR A 3 -5.64 2.37 -18.16
CA THR A 3 -4.68 1.62 -17.36
C THR A 3 -5.43 1.03 -16.17
N ASP A 4 -5.30 -0.27 -15.95
CA ASP A 4 -6.06 -0.97 -14.90
C ASP A 4 -5.86 -0.27 -13.55
N ILE A 5 -6.91 0.35 -13.02
CA ILE A 5 -6.89 1.09 -11.74
C ILE A 5 -6.33 0.23 -10.60
N TYR A 6 -6.55 -1.08 -10.65
CA TYR A 6 -5.99 -2.02 -9.68
C TYR A 6 -4.47 -2.08 -9.79
N GLN A 7 -3.92 -2.18 -11.00
CA GLN A 7 -2.48 -2.21 -11.23
C GLN A 7 -1.82 -0.89 -10.84
N GLN A 8 -2.48 0.24 -11.14
CA GLN A 8 -2.00 1.55 -10.73
C GLN A 8 -1.97 1.66 -9.20
N LEU A 9 -3.04 1.27 -8.52
CA LEU A 9 -3.10 1.26 -7.06
C LEU A 9 -2.04 0.35 -6.45
N LEU A 10 -1.81 -0.82 -7.02
CA LEU A 10 -0.79 -1.75 -6.55
C LEU A 10 0.61 -1.12 -6.60
N THR A 11 0.99 -0.57 -7.74
CA THR A 11 2.31 0.05 -7.96
C THR A 11 2.50 1.31 -7.12
N GLU A 12 1.50 2.19 -7.06
CA GLU A 12 1.59 3.43 -6.27
C GLU A 12 1.64 3.15 -4.77
N THR A 13 0.96 2.09 -4.29
CA THR A 13 1.02 1.69 -2.88
C THR A 13 2.40 1.13 -2.53
N GLU A 14 3.03 0.36 -3.44
CA GLU A 14 4.38 -0.19 -3.25
C GLU A 14 5.44 0.92 -3.13
N ASP A 15 5.41 1.90 -4.03
CA ASP A 15 6.31 3.06 -3.98
C ASP A 15 6.13 3.85 -2.68
N LEU A 16 4.89 4.04 -2.24
CA LEU A 16 4.63 4.78 -1.00
C LEU A 16 5.08 4.01 0.25
N LEU A 17 4.87 2.68 0.29
CA LEU A 17 5.41 1.81 1.35
C LEU A 17 6.94 1.90 1.43
N TYR A 18 7.62 1.86 0.29
CA TYR A 18 9.07 2.01 0.22
C TYR A 18 9.55 3.36 0.76
N ARG A 19 8.88 4.45 0.38
CA ARG A 19 9.22 5.79 0.89
C ARG A 19 9.02 5.90 2.38
N VAL A 20 7.85 5.52 2.89
CA VAL A 20 7.54 5.57 4.31
C VAL A 20 8.57 4.78 5.13
N ARG A 21 9.00 3.60 4.66
CA ARG A 21 10.10 2.82 5.26
C ARG A 21 11.42 3.58 5.38
N ILE A 22 11.77 4.41 4.39
CA ILE A 22 12.99 5.22 4.41
C ILE A 22 12.88 6.38 5.41
N TYR A 23 11.68 6.96 5.52
CA TYR A 23 11.45 8.13 6.37
C TYR A 23 11.21 7.77 7.84
N ASP A 24 10.70 6.57 8.15
CA ASP A 24 10.49 6.06 9.52
C ASP A 24 11.83 5.65 10.20
N ARG A 25 12.77 6.59 10.32
CA ARG A 25 14.13 6.36 10.85
C ARG A 25 14.13 5.91 12.30
N ASP A 26 13.20 6.44 13.08
CA ASP A 26 13.06 6.15 14.51
C ASP A 26 12.16 4.93 14.78
N MET A 27 11.76 4.22 13.71
CA MET A 27 10.97 2.98 13.78
C MET A 27 9.62 3.16 14.51
N VAL A 28 9.04 4.36 14.46
CA VAL A 28 7.80 4.70 15.17
C VAL A 28 6.60 3.95 14.59
N HIS A 29 6.65 3.62 13.29
CA HIS A 29 5.56 2.98 12.57
C HIS A 29 5.89 1.58 12.05
N THR A 30 7.02 1.00 12.48
CA THR A 30 7.56 -0.24 11.91
C THR A 30 6.57 -1.41 11.90
N ASP A 31 5.84 -1.64 12.99
CA ASP A 31 4.86 -2.74 13.05
C ASP A 31 3.72 -2.56 12.03
N GLU A 32 3.21 -1.34 11.91
CA GLU A 32 2.14 -0.99 10.97
C GLU A 32 2.62 -1.14 9.52
N ILE A 33 3.85 -0.70 9.21
CA ILE A 33 4.47 -0.86 7.90
C ILE A 33 4.63 -2.34 7.53
N ILE A 34 5.09 -3.19 8.47
CA ILE A 34 5.25 -4.63 8.24
C ILE A 34 3.91 -5.30 7.94
N GLU A 35 2.84 -4.94 8.66
CA GLU A 35 1.50 -5.47 8.40
C GLU A 35 0.99 -5.05 7.00
N MET A 36 1.24 -3.80 6.63
CA MET A 36 0.89 -3.28 5.31
C MET A 36 1.67 -3.95 4.18
N ASP A 37 2.97 -4.21 4.37
CA ASP A 37 3.79 -4.95 3.41
C ASP A 37 3.24 -6.36 3.18
N ARG A 38 2.97 -7.11 4.24
CA ARG A 38 2.37 -8.45 4.15
C ARG A 38 1.03 -8.42 3.42
N THR A 39 0.22 -7.41 3.71
CA THR A 39 -1.07 -7.22 3.04
C THR A 39 -0.87 -6.93 1.56
N HIS A 40 0.07 -6.06 1.20
CA HIS A 40 0.39 -5.72 -0.19
C HIS A 40 0.91 -6.93 -0.97
N GLU A 41 1.83 -7.70 -0.39
CA GLU A 41 2.37 -8.93 -0.98
C GLU A 41 1.27 -9.98 -1.23
N MET A 42 0.37 -10.16 -0.26
CA MET A 42 -0.79 -11.03 -0.42
C MET A 42 -1.67 -10.57 -1.59
N ILE A 43 -2.02 -9.28 -1.66
CA ILE A 43 -2.85 -8.73 -2.76
C ILE A 43 -2.12 -8.88 -4.12
N SER A 44 -0.82 -8.61 -4.15
CA SER A 44 0.01 -8.69 -5.36
C SER A 44 0.13 -10.13 -5.88
N SER A 45 0.34 -11.11 -4.99
CA SER A 45 0.43 -12.52 -5.38
C SER A 45 -0.88 -13.06 -5.96
N LEU A 46 -2.02 -12.62 -5.43
CA LEU A 46 -3.35 -13.05 -5.86
C LEU A 46 -3.75 -12.45 -7.22
N ARG A 47 -3.10 -11.38 -7.69
CA ARG A 47 -3.31 -10.79 -9.03
C ARG A 47 -3.24 -11.83 -10.16
N TRP A 48 -2.34 -12.79 -10.04
CA TRP A 48 -2.05 -13.78 -11.08
C TRP A 48 -2.92 -15.04 -10.99
N MET A 49 -3.69 -15.20 -9.92
CA MET A 49 -4.44 -16.43 -9.64
C MET A 49 -5.84 -16.49 -10.29
N GLY A 50 -6.19 -15.56 -11.20
CA GLY A 50 -7.49 -15.58 -11.88
C GLY A 50 -8.67 -15.31 -10.95
N GLU A 51 -8.46 -14.43 -9.97
CA GLU A 51 -9.40 -14.11 -8.88
C GLU A 51 -10.73 -13.48 -9.34
N SER A 52 -11.78 -13.72 -8.54
CA SER A 52 -13.13 -13.21 -8.80
C SER A 52 -13.21 -11.67 -8.76
N GLU A 53 -14.18 -11.09 -9.46
CA GLU A 53 -14.44 -9.64 -9.44
C GLU A 53 -14.66 -9.10 -8.02
N MET A 54 -15.30 -9.88 -7.14
CA MET A 54 -15.49 -9.51 -5.73
C MET A 54 -14.16 -9.37 -4.98
N PHE A 55 -13.19 -10.25 -5.23
CA PHE A 55 -11.86 -10.14 -4.64
C PHE A 55 -11.17 -8.87 -5.11
N ARG A 56 -11.20 -8.59 -6.42
CA ARG A 56 -10.57 -7.39 -7.00
C ARG A 56 -11.14 -6.11 -6.39
N THR A 57 -12.45 -6.02 -6.20
CA THR A 57 -13.08 -4.86 -5.55
C THR A 57 -12.60 -4.68 -4.11
N LYS A 58 -12.55 -5.75 -3.31
CA LYS A 58 -12.04 -5.70 -1.93
C LYS A 58 -10.56 -5.31 -1.88
N ALA A 59 -9.76 -5.81 -2.83
CA ALA A 59 -8.36 -5.48 -2.93
C ALA A 59 -8.15 -4.00 -3.29
N ILE A 60 -8.95 -3.46 -4.22
CA ILE A 60 -8.97 -2.02 -4.55
C ILE A 60 -9.29 -1.19 -3.30
N GLU A 61 -10.35 -1.53 -2.56
CA GLU A 61 -10.71 -0.81 -1.33
C GLU A 61 -9.58 -0.86 -0.28
N LYS A 62 -8.94 -2.02 -0.11
CA LYS A 62 -7.83 -2.19 0.83
C LYS A 62 -6.62 -1.33 0.41
N LEU A 63 -6.26 -1.33 -0.87
CA LEU A 63 -5.17 -0.50 -1.41
C LEU A 63 -5.45 1.00 -1.24
N ILE A 64 -6.69 1.46 -1.49
CA ILE A 64 -7.08 2.86 -1.28
C ILE A 64 -6.90 3.25 0.20
N ARG A 65 -7.34 2.41 1.14
CA ARG A 65 -7.18 2.67 2.58
C ARG A 65 -5.72 2.70 3.00
N MET A 66 -4.93 1.73 2.52
CA MET A 66 -3.49 1.69 2.79
C MET A 66 -2.81 2.96 2.30
N ARG A 67 -3.07 3.38 1.06
CA ARG A 67 -2.52 4.64 0.53
C ARG A 67 -2.87 5.84 1.37
N HIS A 68 -4.13 5.97 1.79
CA HIS A 68 -4.54 7.09 2.62
C HIS A 68 -3.75 7.13 3.92
N ARG A 69 -3.61 5.98 4.60
CA ARG A 69 -2.85 5.89 5.84
C ARG A 69 -1.36 6.13 5.64
N LEU A 70 -0.77 5.60 4.58
CA LEU A 70 0.63 5.81 4.25
C LEU A 70 0.94 7.27 3.89
N MET A 71 0.01 7.98 3.23
CA MET A 71 0.15 9.42 2.98
C MET A 71 0.14 10.20 4.29
N THR A 72 -0.79 9.91 5.20
CA THR A 72 -0.80 10.53 6.54
C THR A 72 0.49 10.25 7.29
N MET A 73 0.97 9.00 7.28
CA MET A 73 2.23 8.63 7.93
C MET A 73 3.42 9.36 7.31
N MET A 74 3.46 9.50 5.98
CA MET A 74 4.48 10.25 5.27
C MET A 74 4.45 11.75 5.64
N GLU A 75 3.25 12.34 5.73
CA GLU A 75 3.08 13.72 6.20
C GLU A 75 3.62 13.86 7.63
N ASP A 76 3.20 13.00 8.56
CA ASP A 76 3.66 13.01 9.96
C ASP A 76 5.20 12.92 10.04
N LEU A 77 5.81 12.01 9.28
CA LEU A 77 7.27 11.81 9.24
C LEU A 77 8.01 13.01 8.62
N LEU A 78 7.43 13.68 7.61
CA LEU A 78 8.03 14.85 6.98
C LEU A 78 7.89 16.12 7.82
N PHE A 79 6.82 16.23 8.62
CA PHE A 79 6.62 17.37 9.52
C PHE A 79 7.42 17.25 10.83
N THR A 80 7.84 16.03 11.20
CA THR A 80 8.63 15.77 12.42
C THR A 80 10.15 15.66 12.18
N ALA A 81 10.59 15.54 10.92
CA ALA A 81 12.01 15.52 10.51
C ALA A 81 12.64 16.92 10.38
#